data_AF-A0A4R4D402-F1
#
_entry.id   AF-A0A4R4D402-F1
#
_cell.length_a   1.000
_cell.length_b   1.000
_cell.length_c   1.000
_cell.angle_alpha   90.00
_cell.angle_beta   90.00
_cell.angle_gamma   90.00
#
_symmetry.space_group_name_H-M   'P 1'
#
loop_
_entity.id
_entity.type
_entity.pdbx_description
1 polymer ?
#
loop_
_entity_poly.entity_id
_entity_poly.type
_entity_poly.pdbx_seq_one_letter_code
_entity_poly.pdbx_strand_id
1 'polypeptide(L)'
;MTSIRDYTLAQMADLAFQAAPASLPGGLAPLTAAQLGVVIDTAGESFANGVYASGNAAALVGSGILGGLNTLVVAFRGADDRQDSISTLQNPVVEYDRLAELVANVDRLAASGAYQQVAITGHSLGGSLAQIYMASHPAGTTPVNIIADTFGSPGALVADTSDPRITNFVVVDDPAVWLGENRESVGDAVAGSINPLARPVAEQIARTLPGLTVDDALNSIPSLTQNYENAGTTVNLPGKLGGTGPISSVTGLLQADPAQHAISLYIQEIGDAAFALPGRGDEPLFDPAWYLRVNGDVAAAGIDAQQHYDLHGWREGRDPTPFFDTQYYLANNPDVAAAGLDPFQHYGTHGWREGRDPNPYFDDGFYLANNPDVAAAGIDPLIHYIQYGWSEGRDPSAVFDTAGYLLANPDVAGAGVNPLRHYLEFGIAEGREIA
;
A
#
# COMPACT_ATOMS: atom_id res chain seq x y z
N MET A 1 -3.08 6.09 11.53
CA MET A 1 -2.02 6.28 10.53
C MET A 1 -1.82 4.94 9.89
N THR A 2 -1.82 4.88 8.57
CA THR A 2 -1.41 3.70 7.83
C THR A 2 0.09 3.50 8.02
N SER A 3 0.56 2.27 7.93
CA SER A 3 1.95 1.89 8.23
C SER A 3 2.62 1.22 7.05
N ILE A 4 3.96 1.14 7.08
CA ILE A 4 4.74 0.39 6.07
C ILE A 4 4.30 -1.08 5.98
N ARG A 5 3.84 -1.66 7.09
CA ARG A 5 3.24 -2.99 7.11
C ARG A 5 2.04 -3.04 6.17
N ASP A 6 1.12 -2.10 6.29
CA ASP A 6 -0.13 -2.05 5.50
C ASP A 6 0.20 -1.88 4.02
N TYR A 7 1.17 -1.01 3.72
CA TYR A 7 1.68 -0.81 2.36
C TYR A 7 2.28 -2.10 1.77
N THR A 8 3.12 -2.79 2.54
CA THR A 8 3.72 -4.07 2.13
C THR A 8 2.64 -5.12 1.85
N LEU A 9 1.58 -5.17 2.66
CA LEU A 9 0.46 -6.08 2.45
C LEU A 9 -0.37 -5.69 1.20
N ALA A 10 -0.54 -4.40 0.90
CA ALA A 10 -1.18 -3.95 -0.35
C ALA A 10 -0.40 -4.40 -1.59
N GLN A 11 0.92 -4.30 -1.55
CA GLN A 11 1.80 -4.79 -2.62
C GLN A 11 1.77 -6.32 -2.75
N MET A 12 1.74 -7.05 -1.62
CA MET A 12 1.56 -8.50 -1.64
C MET A 12 0.23 -8.91 -2.30
N ALA A 13 -0.85 -8.17 -2.03
CA ALA A 13 -2.16 -8.40 -2.65
C ALA A 13 -2.14 -8.19 -4.18
N ASP A 14 -1.40 -7.19 -4.68
CA ASP A 14 -1.19 -6.98 -6.13
C ASP A 14 -0.33 -8.08 -6.76
N LEU A 15 0.76 -8.48 -6.10
CA LEU A 15 1.62 -9.55 -6.60
C LEU A 15 0.92 -10.91 -6.67
N ALA A 16 -0.17 -11.13 -5.92
CA ALA A 16 -0.94 -12.37 -5.96
C ALA A 16 -1.56 -12.66 -7.34
N PHE A 17 -1.70 -11.65 -8.22
CA PHE A 17 -2.14 -11.82 -9.60
C PHE A 17 -1.05 -12.38 -10.52
N GLN A 18 0.22 -12.33 -10.12
CA GLN A 18 1.33 -12.80 -10.92
C GLN A 18 1.53 -14.30 -10.71
N ALA A 19 1.70 -15.06 -11.79
CA ALA A 19 1.97 -16.49 -11.70
C ALA A 19 3.37 -16.82 -11.11
N ALA A 20 4.28 -15.85 -11.12
CA ALA A 20 5.68 -16.03 -10.75
C ALA A 20 6.34 -14.68 -10.39
N PRO A 21 5.99 -14.05 -9.26
CA PRO A 21 6.59 -12.77 -8.87
C PRO A 21 8.11 -12.92 -8.70
N ALA A 22 8.88 -11.99 -9.29
CA ALA A 22 10.34 -12.06 -9.30
C ALA A 22 10.97 -11.74 -7.93
N SER A 23 10.29 -10.91 -7.13
CA SER A 23 10.69 -10.50 -5.78
C SER A 23 9.43 -10.11 -4.99
N LEU A 24 9.48 -10.26 -3.66
CA LEU A 24 8.41 -9.80 -2.76
C LEU A 24 8.82 -8.51 -2.04
N PRO A 25 7.87 -7.62 -1.70
CA PRO A 25 8.13 -6.35 -1.02
C PRO A 25 8.59 -6.55 0.43
N GLY A 26 9.16 -5.50 1.03
CA GLY A 26 9.42 -5.43 2.48
C GLY A 26 10.39 -6.49 3.01
N GLY A 27 11.31 -6.97 2.17
CA GLY A 27 12.26 -8.03 2.56
C GLY A 27 11.63 -9.41 2.72
N LEU A 28 10.39 -9.61 2.27
CA LEU A 28 9.77 -10.93 2.22
C LEU A 28 10.42 -11.81 1.15
N ALA A 29 10.42 -13.11 1.39
CA ALA A 29 10.86 -14.11 0.42
C ALA A 29 9.70 -15.07 0.09
N PRO A 30 9.53 -15.47 -1.19
CA PRO A 30 8.51 -16.44 -1.53
C PRO A 30 8.84 -17.80 -0.93
N LEU A 31 7.84 -18.51 -0.40
CA LEU A 31 8.03 -19.89 0.04
C LEU A 31 8.08 -20.83 -1.16
N THR A 32 8.74 -21.98 -0.99
CA THR A 32 8.66 -23.12 -1.90
C THR A 32 7.60 -24.12 -1.41
N ALA A 33 7.09 -24.98 -2.31
CA ALA A 33 6.17 -26.06 -1.94
C ALA A 33 6.73 -26.93 -0.79
N ALA A 34 8.03 -27.21 -0.82
CA ALA A 34 8.71 -27.99 0.22
C ALA A 34 8.77 -27.26 1.58
N GLN A 35 9.01 -25.95 1.60
CA GLN A 35 8.97 -25.15 2.83
C GLN A 35 7.56 -25.04 3.40
N LEU A 36 6.56 -24.94 2.52
CA LEU A 36 5.15 -24.90 2.90
C LEU A 36 4.62 -26.26 3.37
N GLY A 37 5.22 -27.36 2.88
CA GLY A 37 4.79 -28.72 3.15
C GLY A 37 3.70 -29.23 2.20
N VAL A 38 3.44 -28.50 1.11
CA VAL A 38 2.43 -28.87 0.10
C VAL A 38 3.02 -29.90 -0.87
N VAL A 39 2.23 -30.92 -1.17
CA VAL A 39 2.52 -31.89 -2.22
C VAL A 39 1.60 -31.62 -3.40
N ILE A 40 2.17 -31.32 -4.56
CA ILE A 40 1.40 -31.10 -5.80
C ILE A 40 1.22 -32.45 -6.49
N ASP A 41 0.12 -33.12 -6.19
CA ASP A 41 -0.22 -34.44 -6.76
C ASP A 41 -1.61 -34.50 -7.41
N THR A 42 -2.41 -33.44 -7.27
CA THR A 42 -3.74 -33.34 -7.87
C THR A 42 -3.71 -32.57 -9.19
N ALA A 43 -4.44 -33.07 -10.19
CA ALA A 43 -4.55 -32.41 -11.47
C ALA A 43 -5.24 -31.04 -11.34
N GLY A 44 -4.56 -29.98 -11.80
CA GLY A 44 -5.06 -28.61 -11.67
C GLY A 44 -4.44 -27.83 -10.50
N GLU A 45 -3.56 -28.46 -9.73
CA GLU A 45 -2.73 -27.77 -8.73
C GLU A 45 -1.35 -27.41 -9.30
N SER A 46 -0.81 -26.29 -8.83
CA SER A 46 0.56 -25.89 -9.11
C SER A 46 1.15 -25.06 -7.98
N PHE A 47 2.48 -25.06 -7.89
CA PHE A 47 3.20 -24.18 -6.99
C PHE A 47 4.46 -23.65 -7.68
N ALA A 48 4.57 -22.34 -7.85
CA ALA A 48 5.75 -21.70 -8.42
C ALA A 48 5.99 -20.33 -7.78
N ASN A 49 7.24 -20.05 -7.37
CA ASN A 49 7.68 -18.75 -6.85
C ASN A 49 6.75 -18.16 -5.77
N GLY A 50 6.34 -18.99 -4.81
CA GLY A 50 5.44 -18.61 -3.72
C GLY A 50 3.95 -18.72 -4.05
N VAL A 51 3.57 -18.86 -5.31
CA VAL A 51 2.17 -18.91 -5.73
C VAL A 51 1.69 -20.34 -5.75
N TYR A 52 0.74 -20.66 -4.86
CA TYR A 52 -0.07 -21.87 -4.94
C TYR A 52 -1.32 -21.58 -5.76
N ALA A 53 -1.64 -22.45 -6.72
CA ALA A 53 -2.89 -22.38 -7.46
C ALA A 53 -3.59 -23.74 -7.45
N SER A 54 -4.92 -23.73 -7.36
CA SER A 54 -5.79 -24.90 -7.41
C SER A 54 -7.06 -24.56 -8.21
N GLY A 55 -7.14 -25.09 -9.43
CA GLY A 55 -8.17 -24.67 -10.37
C GLY A 55 -8.02 -23.19 -10.74
N ASN A 56 -9.05 -22.38 -10.45
CA ASN A 56 -9.05 -20.94 -10.70
C ASN A 56 -8.66 -20.10 -9.47
N ALA A 57 -8.54 -20.74 -8.30
CA ALA A 57 -8.13 -20.04 -7.09
C ALA A 57 -6.61 -20.07 -6.95
N ALA A 58 -6.04 -18.98 -6.45
CA ALA A 58 -4.61 -18.88 -6.17
C ALA A 58 -4.33 -18.02 -4.95
N ALA A 59 -3.17 -18.24 -4.35
CA ALA A 59 -2.63 -17.38 -3.31
C ALA A 59 -1.11 -17.37 -3.35
N LEU A 60 -0.54 -16.19 -3.11
CA LEU A 60 0.88 -15.98 -2.93
C LEU A 60 1.25 -16.16 -1.45
N VAL A 61 2.28 -16.96 -1.20
CA VAL A 61 2.79 -17.26 0.14
C VAL A 61 4.25 -16.87 0.23
N GLY A 62 4.56 -16.06 1.24
CA GLY A 62 5.93 -15.65 1.54
C GLY A 62 6.17 -15.54 3.03
N SER A 63 7.42 -15.32 3.42
CA SER A 63 7.75 -15.05 4.81
C SER A 63 8.94 -14.10 4.95
N GLY A 64 9.04 -13.47 6.12
CA GLY A 64 10.09 -12.51 6.45
C GLY A 64 9.71 -11.66 7.64
N ILE A 65 10.38 -10.52 7.82
CA ILE A 65 10.07 -9.60 8.91
C ILE A 65 9.00 -8.61 8.45
N LEU A 66 7.84 -8.65 9.09
CA LEU A 66 6.74 -7.71 8.83
C LEU A 66 6.32 -7.06 10.15
N GLY A 67 6.40 -5.73 10.25
CA GLY A 67 6.09 -5.01 11.48
C GLY A 67 6.98 -5.40 12.67
N GLY A 68 8.23 -5.82 12.42
CA GLY A 68 9.18 -6.27 13.44
C GLY A 68 8.97 -7.71 13.93
N LEU A 69 8.03 -8.46 13.35
CA LEU A 69 7.75 -9.85 13.69
C LEU A 69 8.16 -10.77 12.55
N ASN A 70 8.66 -11.97 12.88
CA ASN A 70 8.83 -13.03 11.89
C ASN A 70 7.47 -13.56 11.47
N THR A 71 7.09 -13.30 10.23
CA THR A 71 5.71 -13.41 9.76
C THR A 71 5.61 -14.31 8.55
N LEU A 72 4.63 -15.20 8.57
CA LEU A 72 4.13 -15.90 7.39
C LEU A 72 3.03 -15.05 6.75
N VAL A 73 3.15 -14.72 5.47
CA VAL A 73 2.19 -13.89 4.75
C VAL A 73 1.47 -14.74 3.70
N VAL A 74 0.14 -14.66 3.68
CA VAL A 74 -0.71 -15.29 2.67
C VAL A 74 -1.55 -14.21 2.01
N ALA A 75 -1.32 -13.99 0.71
CA ALA A 75 -2.06 -13.06 -0.11
C ALA A 75 -2.95 -13.82 -1.10
N PHE A 76 -4.26 -13.82 -0.86
CA PHE A 76 -5.22 -14.44 -1.77
C PHE A 76 -5.37 -13.60 -3.03
N ARG A 77 -5.40 -14.26 -4.19
CA ARG A 77 -5.60 -13.59 -5.48
C ARG A 77 -7.04 -13.09 -5.60
N GLY A 78 -7.19 -11.86 -6.11
CA GLY A 78 -8.48 -11.30 -6.46
C GLY A 78 -9.06 -11.92 -7.73
N ALA A 79 -10.21 -11.41 -8.17
CA ALA A 79 -10.82 -11.87 -9.41
C ALA A 79 -10.00 -11.39 -10.61
N ASP A 80 -9.47 -12.31 -11.41
CA ASP A 80 -8.74 -11.99 -12.64
C ASP A 80 -9.51 -12.35 -13.92
N ASP A 81 -10.58 -13.13 -13.79
CA ASP A 81 -11.40 -13.57 -14.91
C ASP A 81 -12.91 -13.59 -14.61
N ARG A 82 -13.68 -14.08 -15.60
CA ARG A 82 -15.14 -14.17 -15.53
C ARG A 82 -15.62 -15.13 -14.44
N GLN A 83 -14.91 -16.24 -14.21
CA GLN A 83 -15.35 -17.25 -13.24
C GLN A 83 -15.21 -16.69 -11.82
N ASP A 84 -14.07 -16.09 -11.50
CA ASP A 84 -13.83 -15.49 -10.20
C ASP A 84 -14.81 -14.35 -9.92
N SER A 85 -15.12 -13.52 -10.93
CA SER A 85 -16.11 -12.44 -10.79
C SER A 85 -17.53 -12.96 -10.53
N ILE A 86 -17.92 -14.10 -11.13
CA ILE A 86 -19.20 -14.76 -10.82
C ILE A 86 -19.19 -15.28 -9.38
N SER A 87 -18.11 -15.94 -8.96
CA SER A 87 -17.94 -16.42 -7.59
C SER A 87 -17.99 -15.26 -6.58
N THR A 88 -17.37 -14.13 -6.90
CA THR A 88 -17.39 -12.89 -6.10
C THR A 88 -18.81 -12.37 -5.92
N LEU A 89 -19.64 -12.38 -6.97
CA LEU A 89 -21.02 -11.91 -6.87
C LEU A 89 -21.93 -12.88 -6.12
N GLN A 90 -21.69 -14.18 -6.25
CA GLN A 90 -22.62 -15.21 -5.77
C GLN A 90 -22.19 -15.77 -4.42
N ASN A 91 -21.02 -16.41 -4.36
CA ASN A 91 -20.50 -17.06 -3.16
C ASN A 91 -18.97 -17.29 -3.24
N PRO A 92 -18.15 -16.42 -2.62
CA PRO A 92 -16.69 -16.54 -2.65
C PRO A 92 -16.14 -17.78 -1.91
N VAL A 93 -16.95 -18.45 -1.07
CA VAL A 93 -16.54 -19.67 -0.37
C VAL A 93 -16.13 -20.78 -1.34
N VAL A 94 -16.71 -20.80 -2.54
CA VAL A 94 -16.35 -21.80 -3.57
C VAL A 94 -14.88 -21.71 -3.97
N GLU A 95 -14.31 -20.50 -4.05
CA GLU A 95 -12.89 -20.32 -4.36
C GLU A 95 -12.02 -20.56 -3.12
N TYR A 96 -12.51 -20.20 -1.93
CA TYR A 96 -11.81 -20.52 -0.67
C TYR A 96 -11.61 -22.04 -0.47
N ASP A 97 -12.66 -22.83 -0.73
CA ASP A 97 -12.63 -24.29 -0.55
C ASP A 97 -11.61 -24.97 -1.49
N ARG A 98 -11.31 -24.38 -2.65
CA ARG A 98 -10.26 -24.89 -3.55
C ARG A 98 -8.86 -24.75 -2.95
N LEU A 99 -8.69 -23.85 -1.98
CA LEU A 99 -7.42 -23.57 -1.30
C LEU A 99 -7.29 -24.32 0.02
N ALA A 100 -8.15 -25.30 0.31
CA ALA A 100 -8.15 -26.03 1.58
C ALA A 100 -6.80 -26.70 1.90
N GLU A 101 -6.11 -27.28 0.91
CA GLU A 101 -4.78 -27.87 1.11
C GLU A 101 -3.75 -26.81 1.51
N LEU A 102 -3.72 -25.67 0.80
CA LEU A 102 -2.88 -24.54 1.17
C LEU A 102 -3.15 -24.09 2.61
N VAL A 103 -4.41 -23.86 2.96
CA VAL A 103 -4.84 -23.40 4.29
C VAL A 103 -4.36 -24.37 5.37
N ALA A 104 -4.59 -25.68 5.20
CA ALA A 104 -4.16 -26.69 6.16
C ALA A 104 -2.63 -26.72 6.36
N ASN A 105 -1.85 -26.43 5.32
CA ASN A 105 -0.40 -26.35 5.39
C ASN A 105 0.08 -25.06 6.09
N VAL A 106 -0.57 -23.92 5.80
CA VAL A 106 -0.35 -22.65 6.52
C VAL A 106 -0.62 -22.84 8.01
N ASP A 107 -1.71 -23.50 8.39
CA ASP A 107 -2.07 -23.72 9.79
C ASP A 107 -1.04 -24.60 10.51
N ARG A 108 -0.48 -25.59 9.81
CA ARG A 108 0.59 -26.44 10.35
C ARG A 108 1.87 -25.65 10.58
N LEU A 109 2.25 -24.78 9.65
CA LEU A 109 3.41 -23.90 9.81
C LEU A 109 3.21 -22.89 10.93
N ALA A 110 2.03 -22.27 10.99
CA ALA A 110 1.60 -21.39 12.06
C ALA A 110 1.73 -22.04 13.44
N ALA A 111 1.33 -23.31 13.56
CA ALA A 111 1.43 -24.08 14.80
C ALA A 111 2.85 -24.58 15.13
N SER A 112 3.81 -24.50 14.20
CA SER A 112 5.18 -25.02 14.40
C SER A 112 6.01 -24.20 15.39
N GLY A 113 5.62 -22.95 15.67
CA GLY A 113 6.41 -21.99 16.44
C GLY A 113 7.53 -21.31 15.66
N ALA A 114 7.66 -21.57 14.35
CA ALA A 114 8.64 -20.91 13.49
C ALA A 114 8.29 -19.43 13.23
N TYR A 115 7.00 -19.09 13.23
CA TYR A 115 6.49 -17.74 12.98
C TYR A 115 5.83 -17.15 14.23
N GLN A 116 6.04 -15.86 14.43
CA GLN A 116 5.42 -15.09 15.52
C GLN A 116 4.03 -14.57 15.13
N GLN A 117 3.79 -14.43 13.82
CA GLN A 117 2.55 -13.92 13.25
C GLN A 117 2.23 -14.61 11.92
N VAL A 118 0.94 -14.68 11.61
CA VAL A 118 0.43 -14.91 10.25
C VAL A 118 -0.31 -13.66 9.81
N ALA A 119 0.05 -13.11 8.65
CA ALA A 119 -0.64 -11.99 8.04
C ALA A 119 -1.40 -12.47 6.80
N ILE A 120 -2.70 -12.22 6.77
CA ILE A 120 -3.59 -12.60 5.69
C ILE A 120 -3.98 -11.34 4.92
N THR A 121 -3.94 -11.38 3.59
CA THR A 121 -4.29 -10.23 2.79
C THR A 121 -4.87 -10.62 1.44
N GLY A 122 -5.38 -9.63 0.70
CA GLY A 122 -5.93 -9.81 -0.63
C GLY A 122 -6.70 -8.58 -1.09
N HIS A 123 -6.81 -8.45 -2.41
CA HIS A 123 -7.60 -7.40 -3.08
C HIS A 123 -8.88 -7.99 -3.65
N SER A 124 -9.97 -7.22 -3.66
CA SER A 124 -11.26 -7.63 -4.25
C SER A 124 -11.71 -8.98 -3.70
N LEU A 125 -11.97 -9.99 -4.54
CA LEU A 125 -12.24 -11.38 -4.13
C LEU A 125 -11.22 -11.91 -3.11
N GLY A 126 -9.93 -11.62 -3.28
CA GLY A 126 -8.89 -12.07 -2.35
C GLY A 126 -9.08 -11.50 -0.95
N GLY A 127 -9.60 -10.26 -0.85
CA GLY A 127 -10.01 -9.67 0.41
C GLY A 127 -11.22 -10.39 1.04
N SER A 128 -12.18 -10.82 0.23
CA SER A 128 -13.28 -11.70 0.68
C SER A 128 -12.75 -13.04 1.19
N LEU A 129 -11.80 -13.67 0.49
CA LEU A 129 -11.17 -14.93 0.93
C LEU A 129 -10.39 -14.74 2.23
N ALA A 130 -9.71 -13.61 2.41
CA ALA A 130 -9.06 -13.25 3.67
C ALA A 130 -10.06 -13.18 4.82
N GLN A 131 -11.25 -12.61 4.62
CA GLN A 131 -12.29 -12.58 5.66
C GLN A 131 -12.86 -13.96 5.98
N ILE A 132 -13.04 -14.81 4.97
CA ILE A 132 -13.44 -16.21 5.17
C ILE A 132 -12.36 -16.98 5.95
N TYR A 133 -11.08 -16.72 5.66
CA TYR A 133 -9.97 -17.26 6.45
C TYR A 133 -10.06 -16.84 7.92
N MET A 134 -10.24 -15.54 8.18
CA MET A 134 -10.32 -15.03 9.54
C MET A 134 -11.53 -15.56 10.32
N ALA A 135 -12.68 -15.71 9.66
CA ALA A 135 -13.89 -16.31 10.23
C ALA A 135 -13.72 -17.80 10.56
N SER A 136 -12.96 -18.55 9.74
CA SER A 136 -12.62 -19.95 10.00
C SER A 136 -11.52 -20.14 11.06
N HIS A 137 -10.82 -19.07 11.42
CA HIS A 137 -9.79 -19.04 12.48
C HIS A 137 -10.13 -18.05 13.59
N PRO A 138 -11.17 -18.27 14.41
CA PRO A 138 -11.54 -17.32 15.47
C PRO A 138 -10.41 -17.01 16.46
N ALA A 139 -10.41 -15.82 17.04
CA ALA A 139 -9.40 -15.42 18.02
C ALA A 139 -9.29 -16.43 19.19
N GLY A 140 -8.06 -16.80 19.56
CA GLY A 140 -7.78 -17.74 20.64
C GLY A 140 -7.87 -19.22 20.26
N THR A 141 -8.16 -19.56 18.99
CA THR A 141 -8.16 -20.95 18.51
C THR A 141 -6.78 -21.45 18.09
N THR A 142 -5.84 -20.53 17.83
CA THR A 142 -4.45 -20.84 17.48
C THR A 142 -3.48 -20.11 18.43
N PRO A 143 -2.26 -20.65 18.66
CA PRO A 143 -1.27 -20.01 19.51
C PRO A 143 -0.53 -18.86 18.82
N VAL A 144 -0.59 -18.77 17.49
CA VAL A 144 0.05 -17.70 16.70
C VAL A 144 -0.89 -16.49 16.59
N ASN A 145 -0.32 -15.29 16.55
CA ASN A 145 -1.11 -14.10 16.26
C ASN A 145 -1.49 -14.08 14.77
N ILE A 146 -2.78 -13.99 14.45
CA ILE A 146 -3.26 -13.85 13.07
C ILE A 146 -3.85 -12.47 12.90
N ILE A 147 -3.39 -11.73 11.88
CA ILE A 147 -3.91 -10.42 11.48
C ILE A 147 -4.34 -10.46 10.01
N ALA A 148 -5.24 -9.56 9.62
CA ALA A 148 -5.58 -9.39 8.22
C ALA A 148 -5.73 -7.92 7.82
N ASP A 149 -5.22 -7.59 6.64
CA ASP A 149 -5.48 -6.31 5.97
C ASP A 149 -6.08 -6.60 4.59
N THR A 150 -7.26 -6.08 4.30
CA THR A 150 -7.97 -6.30 3.02
C THR A 150 -8.06 -5.01 2.21
N PHE A 151 -8.06 -5.11 0.88
CA PHE A 151 -8.06 -3.94 -0.01
C PHE A 151 -9.21 -4.04 -1.01
N GLY A 152 -10.11 -3.06 -1.04
CA GLY A 152 -11.22 -3.05 -2.01
C GLY A 152 -12.12 -4.29 -1.91
N SER A 153 -12.18 -4.92 -0.73
CA SER A 153 -12.95 -6.14 -0.52
C SER A 153 -14.45 -5.84 -0.59
N PRO A 154 -15.23 -6.55 -1.42
CA PRO A 154 -16.69 -6.47 -1.35
C PRO A 154 -17.26 -7.13 -0.09
N GLY A 155 -16.44 -7.80 0.71
CA GLY A 155 -16.86 -8.54 1.90
C GLY A 155 -17.18 -9.99 1.60
N ALA A 156 -17.72 -10.70 2.59
CA ALA A 156 -18.18 -12.08 2.42
C ALA A 156 -19.45 -12.35 3.23
N LEU A 157 -20.14 -13.46 2.93
CA LEU A 157 -21.25 -13.98 3.75
C LEU A 157 -20.73 -14.70 4.98
N VAL A 158 -20.10 -13.96 5.90
CA VAL A 158 -19.63 -14.45 7.20
C VAL A 158 -20.56 -13.98 8.32
N ALA A 159 -20.42 -14.54 9.52
CA ALA A 159 -21.23 -14.10 10.66
C ALA A 159 -20.98 -12.61 10.95
N ASP A 160 -22.07 -11.87 11.20
CA ASP A 160 -22.05 -10.43 11.54
C ASP A 160 -21.44 -10.20 12.93
N THR A 161 -20.11 -10.30 12.99
CA THR A 161 -19.31 -9.98 14.16
C THR A 161 -18.07 -9.23 13.72
N SER A 162 -17.88 -8.02 14.25
CA SER A 162 -16.65 -7.27 14.07
C SER A 162 -15.46 -8.07 14.61
N ASP A 163 -14.46 -8.30 13.75
CA ASP A 163 -13.20 -8.95 14.12
C ASP A 163 -12.08 -7.89 14.20
N PRO A 164 -11.59 -7.56 15.40
CA PRO A 164 -10.58 -6.50 15.57
C PRO A 164 -9.22 -6.86 14.97
N ARG A 165 -9.02 -8.10 14.51
CA ARG A 165 -7.81 -8.54 13.81
C ARG A 165 -7.78 -8.10 12.35
N ILE A 166 -8.91 -7.63 11.81
CA ILE A 166 -9.08 -7.25 10.41
C ILE A 166 -9.09 -5.73 10.26
N THR A 167 -8.26 -5.22 9.34
CA THR A 167 -8.32 -3.84 8.83
C THR A 167 -8.79 -3.86 7.38
N ASN A 168 -9.87 -3.15 7.06
CA ASN A 168 -10.39 -3.04 5.70
C ASN A 168 -10.03 -1.68 5.12
N PHE A 169 -9.22 -1.65 4.06
CA PHE A 169 -8.87 -0.44 3.34
C PHE A 169 -9.82 -0.23 2.17
N VAL A 170 -10.53 0.89 2.21
CA VAL A 170 -11.62 1.19 1.27
C VAL A 170 -11.38 2.56 0.66
N VAL A 171 -11.13 2.59 -0.65
CA VAL A 171 -11.29 3.81 -1.44
C VAL A 171 -12.78 4.15 -1.43
N VAL A 172 -13.13 5.35 -0.94
CA VAL A 172 -14.53 5.66 -0.61
C VAL A 172 -15.51 5.55 -1.79
N ASP A 173 -15.03 5.76 -3.01
CA ASP A 173 -15.81 5.65 -4.23
C ASP A 173 -15.58 4.35 -5.01
N ASP A 174 -15.05 3.30 -4.36
CA ASP A 174 -14.96 1.95 -4.96
C ASP A 174 -16.36 1.34 -5.18
N PRO A 175 -16.77 1.12 -6.44
CA PRO A 175 -18.07 0.53 -6.74
C PRO A 175 -18.20 -0.94 -6.31
N ALA A 176 -17.12 -1.71 -6.19
CA ALA A 176 -17.19 -3.12 -5.80
C ALA A 176 -17.46 -3.28 -4.30
N VAL A 177 -16.78 -2.49 -3.46
CA VAL A 177 -17.02 -2.45 -2.00
C VAL A 177 -18.47 -2.08 -1.73
N TRP A 178 -18.93 -0.98 -2.34
CA TRP A 178 -20.31 -0.53 -2.17
C TRP A 178 -21.32 -1.58 -2.61
N LEU A 179 -21.08 -2.21 -3.78
CA LEU A 179 -21.94 -3.27 -4.29
C LEU A 179 -22.06 -4.41 -3.28
N GLY A 180 -20.95 -4.85 -2.68
CA GLY A 180 -20.90 -5.89 -1.66
C GLY A 180 -21.69 -5.56 -0.40
N GLU A 181 -21.46 -4.38 0.18
CA GLU A 181 -22.10 -3.92 1.41
C GLU A 181 -23.59 -3.60 1.25
N ASN A 182 -24.06 -3.42 0.00
CA ASN A 182 -25.43 -3.03 -0.31
C ASN A 182 -26.13 -4.01 -1.27
N ARG A 183 -25.61 -5.25 -1.40
CA ARG A 183 -26.12 -6.26 -2.34
C ARG A 183 -27.63 -6.43 -2.25
N GLU A 184 -28.16 -6.63 -1.05
CA GLU A 184 -29.59 -6.84 -0.82
C GLU A 184 -30.42 -5.64 -1.33
N SER A 185 -30.00 -4.43 -0.96
CA SER A 185 -30.67 -3.20 -1.39
C SER A 185 -30.58 -2.97 -2.90
N VAL A 186 -29.46 -3.33 -3.53
CA VAL A 186 -29.31 -3.31 -4.99
C VAL A 186 -30.27 -4.32 -5.62
N GLY A 187 -30.24 -5.58 -5.16
CA GLY A 187 -31.11 -6.65 -5.63
C GLY A 187 -32.58 -6.26 -5.58
N ASP A 188 -33.03 -5.71 -4.45
CA ASP A 188 -34.39 -5.20 -4.27
C ASP A 188 -34.71 -4.01 -5.20
N ALA A 189 -33.79 -3.06 -5.33
CA ALA A 189 -34.00 -1.86 -6.15
C ALA A 189 -34.11 -2.18 -7.65
N VAL A 190 -33.46 -3.26 -8.12
CA VAL A 190 -33.47 -3.67 -9.53
C VAL A 190 -34.24 -4.96 -9.81
N ALA A 191 -34.94 -5.51 -8.81
CA ALA A 191 -35.73 -6.72 -8.97
C ALA A 191 -36.80 -6.56 -10.07
N GLY A 192 -36.92 -7.58 -10.93
CA GLY A 192 -37.92 -7.68 -11.99
C GLY A 192 -37.41 -7.33 -13.40
N SER A 193 -37.76 -8.15 -14.38
CA SER A 193 -37.27 -8.09 -15.78
C SER A 193 -37.66 -6.84 -16.58
N ILE A 194 -38.49 -5.95 -16.02
CA ILE A 194 -38.97 -4.70 -16.66
C ILE A 194 -38.45 -3.46 -15.91
N ASN A 195 -37.56 -3.63 -14.93
CA ASN A 195 -37.01 -2.51 -14.17
C ASN A 195 -35.99 -1.71 -15.02
N PRO A 196 -36.21 -0.40 -15.25
CA PRO A 196 -35.33 0.40 -16.09
C PRO A 196 -33.91 0.57 -15.51
N LEU A 197 -33.70 0.30 -14.21
CA LEU A 197 -32.39 0.36 -13.56
C LEU A 197 -31.61 -0.96 -13.67
N ALA A 198 -32.25 -2.10 -13.96
CA ALA A 198 -31.58 -3.39 -13.99
C ALA A 198 -30.44 -3.45 -15.01
N ARG A 199 -30.68 -2.93 -16.22
CA ARG A 199 -29.68 -2.91 -17.29
C ARG A 199 -28.51 -1.96 -16.98
N PRO A 200 -28.72 -0.67 -16.60
CA PRO A 200 -27.63 0.21 -16.19
C PRO A 200 -26.81 -0.32 -15.02
N VAL A 201 -27.46 -0.91 -14.00
CA VAL A 201 -26.74 -1.50 -12.85
C VAL A 201 -25.90 -2.70 -13.30
N ALA A 202 -26.45 -3.59 -14.12
CA ALA A 202 -25.69 -4.71 -14.67
C ALA A 202 -24.51 -4.26 -15.54
N GLU A 203 -24.67 -3.18 -16.31
CA GLU A 203 -23.57 -2.58 -17.07
C GLU A 203 -22.47 -2.01 -16.15
N GLN A 204 -22.84 -1.41 -15.01
CA GLN A 204 -21.85 -0.95 -14.04
C GLN A 204 -21.12 -2.12 -13.35
N ILE A 205 -21.85 -3.18 -12.97
CA ILE A 205 -21.26 -4.40 -12.39
C ILE A 205 -20.25 -5.02 -13.38
N ALA A 206 -20.64 -5.16 -14.65
CA ALA A 206 -19.79 -5.74 -15.68
C ALA A 206 -18.54 -4.89 -16.00
N ARG A 207 -18.60 -3.57 -15.79
CA ARG A 207 -17.41 -2.70 -15.90
C ARG A 207 -16.50 -2.77 -14.67
N THR A 208 -17.06 -3.09 -13.51
CA THR A 208 -16.34 -3.12 -12.23
C THR A 208 -15.59 -4.42 -12.02
N LEU A 209 -16.23 -5.55 -12.35
CA LEU A 209 -15.67 -6.88 -12.12
C LEU A 209 -15.08 -7.49 -13.39
N PRO A 210 -13.84 -7.98 -13.36
CA PRO A 210 -13.14 -8.49 -14.55
C PRO A 210 -13.89 -9.60 -15.29
N GLY A 211 -13.88 -9.54 -16.62
CA GLY A 211 -14.38 -10.62 -17.48
C GLY A 211 -15.90 -10.82 -17.53
N LEU A 212 -16.69 -10.10 -16.73
CA LEU A 212 -18.15 -10.22 -16.77
C LEU A 212 -18.76 -9.60 -18.03
N THR A 213 -19.78 -10.27 -18.56
CA THR A 213 -20.70 -9.65 -19.52
C THR A 213 -21.89 -9.01 -18.78
N VAL A 214 -22.63 -8.14 -19.46
CA VAL A 214 -23.87 -7.57 -18.91
C VAL A 214 -24.88 -8.66 -18.59
N ASP A 215 -24.95 -9.72 -19.40
CA ASP A 215 -25.87 -10.84 -19.16
C ASP A 215 -25.47 -11.65 -17.92
N ASP A 216 -24.18 -11.82 -17.65
CA ASP A 216 -23.70 -12.45 -16.41
C ASP A 216 -24.10 -11.66 -15.17
N ALA A 217 -23.94 -10.33 -15.24
CA ALA A 217 -24.36 -9.43 -14.17
C ALA A 217 -25.89 -9.48 -13.98
N LEU A 218 -26.67 -9.43 -15.05
CA LEU A 218 -28.14 -9.56 -14.99
C LEU A 218 -28.58 -10.88 -14.35
N ASN A 219 -27.93 -11.98 -14.73
CA ASN A 219 -28.22 -13.32 -14.19
C ASN A 219 -27.81 -13.46 -12.72
N SER A 220 -26.92 -12.60 -12.22
CA SER A 220 -26.48 -12.61 -10.82
C SER A 220 -27.36 -11.76 -9.90
N ILE A 221 -28.14 -10.82 -10.42
CA ILE A 221 -29.07 -9.98 -9.62
C ILE A 221 -29.94 -10.78 -8.64
N PRO A 222 -30.56 -11.92 -9.03
CA PRO A 222 -31.39 -12.71 -8.11
C PRO A 222 -30.64 -13.31 -6.92
N SER A 223 -29.29 -13.34 -6.95
CA SER A 223 -28.46 -13.83 -5.84
C SER A 223 -28.05 -12.72 -4.86
N LEU A 224 -28.34 -11.46 -5.17
CA LEU A 224 -28.03 -10.29 -4.35
C LEU A 224 -29.10 -10.11 -3.27
N THR A 225 -29.27 -11.12 -2.40
CA THR A 225 -30.35 -11.17 -1.40
C THR A 225 -29.87 -10.93 0.03
N GLN A 226 -28.58 -10.70 0.22
CA GLN A 226 -27.97 -10.45 1.53
C GLN A 226 -26.73 -9.59 1.34
N ASN A 227 -26.49 -8.62 2.21
CA ASN A 227 -25.25 -7.87 2.17
C ASN A 227 -24.05 -8.75 2.51
N TYR A 228 -22.92 -8.45 1.90
CA TYR A 228 -21.65 -8.97 2.36
C TYR A 228 -21.18 -8.13 3.54
N GLU A 229 -20.53 -8.80 4.49
CA GLU A 229 -19.94 -8.15 5.64
C GLU A 229 -18.45 -7.92 5.39
N ASN A 230 -18.01 -6.69 5.64
CA ASN A 230 -16.59 -6.33 5.79
C ASN A 230 -16.28 -6.29 7.29
N ALA A 231 -16.01 -7.45 7.88
CA ALA A 231 -15.75 -7.57 9.31
C ALA A 231 -14.45 -6.82 9.68
N GLY A 232 -14.48 -6.07 10.78
CA GLY A 232 -13.30 -5.40 11.35
C GLY A 232 -13.35 -3.87 11.30
N THR A 233 -12.17 -3.25 11.28
CA THR A 233 -12.02 -1.78 11.28
C THR A 233 -11.83 -1.26 9.86
N THR A 234 -12.70 -0.36 9.41
CA THR A 234 -12.56 0.27 8.10
C THR A 234 -11.68 1.52 8.16
N VAL A 235 -10.70 1.59 7.27
CA VAL A 235 -9.89 2.77 6.98
C VAL A 235 -10.30 3.31 5.61
N ASN A 236 -10.97 4.45 5.60
CA ASN A 236 -11.37 5.12 4.38
C ASN A 236 -10.20 5.89 3.76
N LEU A 237 -9.88 5.55 2.52
CA LEU A 237 -8.93 6.21 1.65
C LEU A 237 -9.68 7.20 0.74
N PRO A 238 -9.07 8.34 0.39
CA PRO A 238 -9.65 9.26 -0.58
C PRO A 238 -9.95 8.58 -1.92
N GLY A 239 -11.04 8.99 -2.55
CA GLY A 239 -11.29 8.69 -3.96
C GLY A 239 -10.41 9.53 -4.87
N LYS A 240 -10.30 9.15 -6.14
CA LYS A 240 -9.45 9.83 -7.15
C LYS A 240 -9.66 11.34 -7.29
N LEU A 241 -10.84 11.85 -6.96
CA LEU A 241 -11.14 13.29 -6.98
C LEU A 241 -10.94 13.97 -5.61
N GLY A 242 -10.25 13.31 -4.67
CA GLY A 242 -10.09 13.77 -3.29
C GLY A 242 -11.35 13.66 -2.44
N GLY A 243 -12.39 12.99 -2.95
CA GLY A 243 -13.61 12.75 -2.21
C GLY A 243 -13.35 11.84 -1.02
N THR A 244 -14.02 12.09 0.11
CA THR A 244 -13.87 11.27 1.33
C THR A 244 -15.20 10.66 1.79
N GLY A 245 -16.26 10.83 1.00
CA GLY A 245 -17.59 10.32 1.29
C GLY A 245 -17.86 9.04 0.51
N PRO A 246 -18.35 7.96 1.15
CA PRO A 246 -18.65 6.73 0.46
C PRO A 246 -19.85 6.87 -0.49
N ILE A 247 -19.93 5.99 -1.49
CA ILE A 247 -21.15 5.82 -2.28
C ILE A 247 -22.30 5.48 -1.31
N SER A 248 -23.45 6.12 -1.49
CA SER A 248 -24.59 5.99 -0.56
C SER A 248 -25.91 5.67 -1.25
N SER A 249 -25.90 5.46 -2.58
CA SER A 249 -27.10 5.11 -3.35
C SER A 249 -26.78 4.41 -4.65
N VAL A 250 -27.76 3.71 -5.22
CA VAL A 250 -27.68 3.10 -6.56
C VAL A 250 -27.36 4.13 -7.64
N THR A 251 -27.85 5.37 -7.51
CA THR A 251 -27.50 6.43 -8.48
C THR A 251 -26.03 6.82 -8.36
N GLY A 252 -25.48 6.86 -7.14
CA GLY A 252 -24.05 7.05 -6.92
C GLY A 252 -23.22 5.91 -7.52
N LEU A 253 -23.66 4.65 -7.37
CA LEU A 253 -23.02 3.49 -8.02
C LEU A 253 -22.97 3.67 -9.55
N LEU A 254 -24.07 4.08 -10.18
CA LEU A 254 -24.10 4.29 -11.63
C LEU A 254 -23.18 5.42 -12.12
N GLN A 255 -22.74 6.30 -11.23
CA GLN A 255 -21.82 7.40 -11.51
C GLN A 255 -20.37 7.08 -11.11
N ALA A 256 -20.14 5.99 -10.38
CA ALA A 256 -18.82 5.61 -9.89
C ALA A 256 -17.88 5.22 -11.04
N ASP A 257 -16.62 5.61 -10.93
CA ASP A 257 -15.57 5.23 -11.87
C ASP A 257 -15.08 3.80 -11.52
N PRO A 258 -15.26 2.78 -12.38
CA PRO A 258 -14.78 1.43 -12.13
C PRO A 258 -13.28 1.34 -11.83
N ALA A 259 -12.49 2.32 -12.29
CA ALA A 259 -11.07 2.39 -11.98
C ALA A 259 -10.80 2.60 -10.49
N GLN A 260 -11.75 3.08 -9.68
CA GLN A 260 -11.61 3.21 -8.23
C GLN A 260 -11.41 1.87 -7.52
N HIS A 261 -11.82 0.77 -8.15
CA HIS A 261 -11.60 -0.58 -7.64
C HIS A 261 -10.17 -1.10 -7.88
N ALA A 262 -9.33 -0.41 -8.66
CA ALA A 262 -8.01 -0.92 -9.02
C ALA A 262 -7.06 -0.96 -7.81
N ILE A 263 -6.41 -2.10 -7.57
CA ILE A 263 -5.44 -2.28 -6.47
C ILE A 263 -4.31 -1.24 -6.46
N SER A 264 -3.91 -0.74 -7.63
CA SER A 264 -2.91 0.31 -7.77
C SER A 264 -3.28 1.60 -7.02
N LEU A 265 -4.58 1.93 -6.92
CA LEU A 265 -5.03 3.10 -6.16
C LEU A 265 -4.85 2.88 -4.66
N TYR A 266 -5.17 1.71 -4.13
CA TYR A 266 -4.96 1.40 -2.71
C TYR A 266 -3.47 1.43 -2.36
N ILE A 267 -2.62 0.84 -3.22
CA ILE A 267 -1.17 0.91 -3.07
C ILE A 267 -0.73 2.38 -3.06
N GLN A 268 -1.20 3.20 -4.01
CA GLN A 268 -0.87 4.61 -4.06
C GLN A 268 -1.29 5.34 -2.78
N GLU A 269 -2.58 5.32 -2.43
CA GLU A 269 -3.13 6.06 -1.29
C GLU A 269 -2.53 5.59 0.05
N ILE A 270 -2.31 4.28 0.22
CA ILE A 270 -1.66 3.74 1.41
C ILE A 270 -0.19 4.10 1.41
N GLY A 271 0.50 4.06 0.27
CA GLY A 271 1.88 4.51 0.15
C GLY A 271 1.99 5.96 0.55
N ASP A 272 1.22 6.83 -0.09
CA ASP A 272 1.14 8.25 0.21
C ASP A 272 0.88 8.48 1.71
N ALA A 273 0.01 7.69 2.35
CA ALA A 273 -0.31 7.81 3.77
C ALA A 273 0.68 7.11 4.74
N ALA A 274 1.34 6.02 4.33
CA ALA A 274 2.30 5.25 5.14
C ALA A 274 3.68 5.90 5.13
N PHE A 275 4.00 6.56 4.04
CA PHE A 275 5.15 7.43 3.88
C PHE A 275 4.80 8.89 4.17
N ALA A 276 3.51 9.20 4.41
CA ALA A 276 3.11 10.48 5.01
C ALA A 276 3.74 10.59 6.40
N LEU A 277 4.34 11.74 6.64
CA LEU A 277 4.76 12.11 7.99
C LEU A 277 3.52 12.25 8.88
N PRO A 278 3.65 12.03 10.20
CA PRO A 278 2.64 12.45 11.15
C PRO A 278 2.44 13.97 11.07
N GLY A 279 1.45 14.38 10.27
CA GLY A 279 1.06 15.76 10.05
C GLY A 279 -0.07 15.81 9.04
N ARG A 280 -1.32 15.87 9.53
CA ARG A 280 -2.43 16.33 8.67
C ARG A 280 -2.25 17.83 8.50
N GLY A 281 -1.79 18.22 7.31
CA GLY A 281 -1.50 19.59 6.92
C GLY A 281 -0.04 19.73 6.52
N ASP A 282 0.20 19.74 5.21
CA ASP A 282 1.41 20.22 4.53
C ASP A 282 2.67 19.30 4.53
N GLU A 283 3.45 19.43 3.45
CA GLU A 283 4.31 18.44 2.77
C GLU A 283 5.31 17.59 3.64
N PRO A 284 5.44 16.26 3.38
CA PRO A 284 6.12 15.25 4.21
C PRO A 284 7.67 15.24 4.20
N LEU A 285 8.30 16.40 4.06
CA LEU A 285 9.75 16.59 4.26
C LEU A 285 10.06 17.89 5.01
N PHE A 286 9.05 18.75 5.27
CA PHE A 286 9.25 20.07 5.85
C PHE A 286 9.59 19.94 7.35
N ASP A 287 10.70 20.54 7.78
CA ASP A 287 11.10 20.55 9.20
C ASP A 287 10.82 21.93 9.78
N PRO A 288 9.64 22.19 10.37
CA PRO A 288 9.27 23.53 10.85
C PRO A 288 10.19 24.02 11.97
N ALA A 289 10.69 23.11 12.81
CA ALA A 289 11.61 23.46 13.89
C ALA A 289 12.99 23.84 13.35
N TRP A 290 13.47 23.16 12.32
CA TRP A 290 14.68 23.53 11.59
C TRP A 290 14.47 24.83 10.82
N TYR A 291 13.37 24.96 10.09
CA TYR A 291 13.06 26.13 9.29
C TYR A 291 13.07 27.40 10.12
N LEU A 292 12.38 27.42 11.27
CA LEU A 292 12.39 28.58 12.18
C LEU A 292 13.77 28.80 12.83
N ARG A 293 14.54 27.74 13.08
CA ARG A 293 15.89 27.86 13.63
C ARG A 293 16.84 28.54 12.65
N VAL A 294 16.77 28.21 11.37
CA VAL A 294 17.64 28.82 10.34
C VAL A 294 17.09 30.14 9.82
N ASN A 295 15.77 30.35 9.90
CA ASN A 295 15.07 31.58 9.53
C ASN A 295 14.60 32.37 10.75
N GLY A 296 15.57 32.93 11.49
CA GLY A 296 15.31 33.64 12.75
C GLY A 296 14.42 34.88 12.60
N ASP A 297 14.32 35.45 11.40
CA ASP A 297 13.40 36.54 11.07
C ASP A 297 11.93 36.06 11.09
N VAL A 298 11.64 34.89 10.51
CA VAL A 298 10.31 34.26 10.52
C VAL A 298 9.91 33.89 11.95
N ALA A 299 10.85 33.30 12.70
CA ALA A 299 10.65 32.95 14.10
C ALA A 299 10.38 34.18 14.98
N ALA A 300 11.14 35.26 14.81
CA ALA A 300 10.95 36.51 15.54
C ALA A 300 9.61 37.19 15.21
N ALA A 301 9.12 37.03 13.97
CA ALA A 301 7.82 37.54 13.54
C ALA A 301 6.64 36.69 14.05
N GLY A 302 6.90 35.50 14.60
CA GLY A 302 5.86 34.56 15.04
C GLY A 302 4.98 34.05 13.90
N ILE A 303 5.52 34.04 12.68
CA ILE A 303 4.83 33.52 11.49
C ILE A 303 4.97 31.99 11.47
N ASP A 304 3.91 31.31 11.06
CA ASP A 304 3.96 29.86 10.87
C ASP A 304 4.99 29.48 9.79
N ALA A 305 5.79 28.45 10.07
CA ALA A 305 6.94 28.08 9.25
C ALA A 305 6.52 27.63 7.84
N GLN A 306 5.52 26.76 7.78
CA GLN A 306 5.03 26.21 6.51
C GLN A 306 4.32 27.29 5.71
N GLN A 307 3.44 28.05 6.36
CA GLN A 307 2.77 29.19 5.74
C GLN A 307 3.77 30.18 5.14
N HIS A 308 4.86 30.47 5.85
CA HIS A 308 5.93 31.31 5.33
C HIS A 308 6.58 30.68 4.10
N TYR A 309 6.91 29.39 4.16
CA TYR A 309 7.54 28.69 3.04
C TYR A 309 6.69 28.73 1.77
N ASP A 310 5.42 28.33 1.86
CA ASP A 310 4.50 28.24 0.71
C ASP A 310 4.25 29.59 0.03
N LEU A 311 4.13 30.64 0.84
CA LEU A 311 3.84 31.99 0.36
C LEU A 311 5.10 32.74 -0.09
N HIS A 312 6.24 32.49 0.55
CA HIS A 312 7.43 33.33 0.42
C HIS A 312 8.73 32.53 0.33
N GLY A 313 8.93 31.55 1.22
CA GLY A 313 10.23 30.92 1.45
C GLY A 313 10.87 30.33 0.19
N TRP A 314 10.15 29.54 -0.61
CA TRP A 314 10.74 28.96 -1.81
C TRP A 314 11.09 30.01 -2.86
N ARG A 315 10.33 31.11 -2.96
CA ARG A 315 10.62 32.25 -3.85
C ARG A 315 11.82 33.06 -3.38
N GLU A 316 12.08 33.04 -2.08
CA GLU A 316 13.25 33.62 -1.44
C GLU A 316 14.47 32.68 -1.50
N GLY A 317 14.32 31.47 -2.06
CA GLY A 317 15.39 30.48 -2.14
C GLY A 317 15.74 29.88 -0.79
N ARG A 318 14.82 29.90 0.18
CA ARG A 318 15.01 29.24 1.48
C ARG A 318 14.76 27.75 1.35
N ASP A 319 15.50 26.96 2.10
CA ASP A 319 15.33 25.51 2.13
C ASP A 319 14.22 25.13 3.12
N PRO A 320 13.38 24.13 2.82
CA PRO A 320 12.32 23.65 3.72
C PRO A 320 12.82 22.66 4.79
N THR A 321 14.00 22.07 4.58
CA THR A 321 14.57 20.99 5.40
C THR A 321 16.06 20.85 5.09
N PRO A 322 16.89 20.28 5.99
CA PRO A 322 18.30 20.02 5.67
C PRO A 322 18.53 19.21 4.39
N PHE A 323 17.57 18.38 4.00
CA PHE A 323 17.70 17.40 2.91
C PHE A 323 17.25 17.93 1.54
N PHE A 324 16.75 19.16 1.44
CA PHE A 324 16.27 19.73 0.19
C PHE A 324 16.86 21.11 -0.02
N ASP A 325 17.64 21.26 -1.10
CA ASP A 325 18.25 22.52 -1.49
C ASP A 325 17.40 23.15 -2.60
N THR A 326 16.64 24.18 -2.24
CA THR A 326 15.69 24.87 -3.13
C THR A 326 16.42 25.47 -4.33
N GLN A 327 17.60 26.04 -4.13
CA GLN A 327 18.36 26.70 -5.18
C GLN A 327 18.99 25.69 -6.13
N TYR A 328 19.58 24.62 -5.58
CA TYR A 328 20.10 23.48 -6.36
C TYR A 328 19.00 22.86 -7.21
N TYR A 329 17.83 22.60 -6.62
CA TYR A 329 16.74 21.97 -7.33
C TYR A 329 16.27 22.84 -8.51
N LEU A 330 16.04 24.14 -8.30
CA LEU A 330 15.64 25.04 -9.37
C LEU A 330 16.72 25.24 -10.45
N ALA A 331 18.00 25.22 -10.06
CA ALA A 331 19.11 25.35 -11.01
C ALA A 331 19.25 24.13 -11.93
N ASN A 332 19.01 22.92 -11.40
CA ASN A 332 19.07 21.68 -12.17
C ASN A 332 17.76 21.36 -12.91
N ASN A 333 16.66 22.02 -12.54
CA ASN A 333 15.32 21.83 -13.11
C ASN A 333 14.77 23.13 -13.70
N PRO A 334 15.34 23.60 -14.84
CA PRO A 334 14.98 24.89 -15.43
C PRO A 334 13.53 24.97 -15.93
N ASP A 335 12.90 23.83 -16.20
CA ASP A 335 11.47 23.72 -16.53
C ASP A 335 10.59 24.06 -15.32
N VAL A 336 10.92 23.55 -14.14
CA VAL A 336 10.23 23.86 -12.87
C VAL A 336 10.40 25.35 -12.53
N ALA A 337 11.63 25.86 -12.69
CA ALA A 337 11.93 27.26 -12.48
C ALA A 337 11.18 28.18 -13.47
N ALA A 338 11.16 27.84 -14.76
CA ALA A 338 10.45 28.60 -15.78
C ALA A 338 8.93 28.59 -15.61
N ALA A 339 8.38 27.47 -15.11
CA ALA A 339 6.97 27.35 -14.78
C ALA A 339 6.58 28.08 -13.47
N GLY A 340 7.56 28.49 -12.66
CA GLY A 340 7.31 29.16 -11.39
C GLY A 340 6.61 28.26 -10.37
N LEU A 341 6.91 26.96 -10.39
CA LEU A 341 6.36 25.99 -9.46
C LEU A 341 7.18 25.96 -8.16
N ASP A 342 6.53 25.61 -7.06
CA ASP A 342 7.23 25.32 -5.80
C ASP A 342 8.13 24.08 -6.02
N PRO A 343 9.45 24.20 -5.87
CA PRO A 343 10.39 23.11 -6.15
C PRO A 343 10.23 21.93 -5.19
N PHE A 344 9.88 22.20 -3.94
CA PHE A 344 9.76 21.17 -2.92
C PHE A 344 8.49 20.36 -3.08
N GLN A 345 7.37 21.04 -3.33
CA GLN A 345 6.12 20.39 -3.71
C GLN A 345 6.30 19.60 -5.02
N HIS A 346 6.99 20.17 -6.01
CA HIS A 346 7.28 19.47 -7.26
C HIS A 346 8.08 18.20 -7.03
N TYR A 347 9.11 18.24 -6.18
CA TYR A 347 9.89 17.07 -5.85
C TYR A 347 9.04 15.95 -5.24
N GLY A 348 8.27 16.25 -4.20
CA GLY A 348 7.44 15.24 -3.51
C GLY A 348 6.35 14.62 -4.40
N THR A 349 5.83 15.37 -5.37
CA THR A 349 4.76 14.91 -6.26
C THR A 349 5.25 14.26 -7.55
N HIS A 350 6.36 14.73 -8.11
CA HIS A 350 6.86 14.32 -9.42
C HIS A 350 8.37 14.05 -9.41
N GLY A 351 9.17 14.91 -8.77
CA GLY A 351 10.61 14.97 -8.99
C GLY A 351 11.37 13.69 -8.70
N TRP A 352 11.12 13.02 -7.58
CA TRP A 352 11.81 11.76 -7.27
C TRP A 352 11.50 10.64 -8.28
N ARG A 353 10.27 10.62 -8.83
CA ARG A 353 9.88 9.67 -9.90
C ARG A 353 10.54 9.98 -11.23
N GLU A 354 10.88 11.25 -11.43
CA GLU A 354 11.60 11.74 -12.61
C GLU A 354 13.12 11.64 -12.44
N GLY A 355 13.61 11.16 -11.30
CA GLY A 355 15.04 11.04 -10.98
C GLY A 355 15.71 12.40 -10.79
N ARG A 356 15.00 13.38 -10.21
CA ARG A 356 15.50 14.73 -9.96
C ARG A 356 16.00 14.86 -8.53
N ASP A 357 17.31 14.95 -8.38
CA ASP A 357 17.97 15.00 -7.08
C ASP A 357 17.54 16.22 -6.23
N PRO A 358 17.24 16.03 -4.94
CA PRO A 358 16.78 17.08 -4.02
C PRO A 358 17.91 17.96 -3.50
N ASN A 359 19.15 17.47 -3.52
CA ASN A 359 20.36 18.20 -3.09
C ASN A 359 21.62 17.57 -3.73
N PRO A 360 22.82 18.20 -3.63
CA PRO A 360 24.04 17.69 -4.27
C PRO A 360 24.59 16.35 -3.75
N TYR A 361 24.07 15.84 -2.64
CA TYR A 361 24.62 14.68 -1.91
C TYR A 361 23.63 13.52 -1.79
N PHE A 362 22.41 13.68 -2.31
CA PHE A 362 21.43 12.63 -2.45
C PHE A 362 21.12 12.46 -3.94
N ASP A 363 21.30 11.26 -4.47
CA ASP A 363 21.08 10.93 -5.88
C ASP A 363 19.97 9.88 -5.95
N ASP A 364 18.80 10.28 -6.44
CA ASP A 364 17.61 9.43 -6.53
C ASP A 364 17.88 8.19 -7.38
N GLY A 365 18.54 8.39 -8.52
CA GLY A 365 18.83 7.34 -9.49
C GLY A 365 19.83 6.32 -8.94
N PHE A 366 20.90 6.80 -8.31
CA PHE A 366 21.90 5.97 -7.63
C PHE A 366 21.26 5.19 -6.49
N TYR A 367 20.46 5.86 -5.66
CA TYR A 367 19.84 5.24 -4.49
C TYR A 367 18.91 4.11 -4.93
N LEU A 368 18.01 4.35 -5.88
CA LEU A 368 17.09 3.32 -6.37
C LEU A 368 17.81 2.20 -7.12
N ALA A 369 18.89 2.50 -7.87
CA ALA A 369 19.67 1.49 -8.57
C ALA A 369 20.40 0.54 -7.61
N ASN A 370 20.89 1.06 -6.48
CA ASN A 370 21.61 0.27 -5.48
C ASN A 370 20.68 -0.38 -4.46
N ASN A 371 19.41 0.05 -4.41
CA ASN A 371 18.40 -0.42 -3.48
C ASN A 371 17.16 -0.93 -4.26
N PRO A 372 17.28 -2.08 -4.96
CA PRO A 372 16.21 -2.58 -5.82
C PRO A 372 14.94 -2.96 -5.05
N ASP A 373 15.04 -3.22 -3.75
CA ASP A 373 13.91 -3.41 -2.84
C ASP A 373 13.07 -2.12 -2.71
N VAL A 374 13.72 -0.97 -2.59
CA VAL A 374 13.08 0.36 -2.51
C VAL A 374 12.46 0.73 -3.86
N ALA A 375 13.18 0.46 -4.96
CA ALA A 375 12.68 0.70 -6.32
C ALA A 375 11.48 -0.18 -6.67
N ALA A 376 11.56 -1.49 -6.37
CA ALA A 376 10.44 -2.41 -6.57
C ALA A 376 9.24 -2.02 -5.69
N ALA A 377 9.52 -1.49 -4.49
CA ALA A 377 8.50 -1.01 -3.60
C ALA A 377 7.94 0.38 -4.00
N GLY A 378 8.46 1.08 -5.01
CA GLY A 378 7.91 2.38 -5.43
C GLY A 378 7.90 3.46 -4.35
N ILE A 379 8.86 3.41 -3.42
CA ILE A 379 8.98 4.35 -2.29
C ILE A 379 9.85 5.54 -2.69
N ASP A 380 9.51 6.75 -2.25
CA ASP A 380 10.39 7.92 -2.37
C ASP A 380 11.76 7.60 -1.73
N PRO A 381 12.86 7.63 -2.52
CA PRO A 381 14.17 7.21 -2.05
C PRO A 381 14.73 8.11 -0.95
N LEU A 382 14.45 9.42 -0.98
CA LEU A 382 14.90 10.34 0.05
C LEU A 382 14.18 10.05 1.37
N ILE A 383 12.86 9.84 1.33
CA ILE A 383 12.09 9.46 2.52
C ILE A 383 12.61 8.13 3.09
N HIS A 384 12.81 7.12 2.25
CA HIS A 384 13.36 5.85 2.69
C HIS A 384 14.73 6.03 3.34
N TYR A 385 15.62 6.81 2.73
CA TYR A 385 16.94 7.05 3.29
C TYR A 385 16.87 7.70 4.66
N ILE A 386 16.05 8.76 4.82
CA ILE A 386 15.90 9.51 6.08
C ILE A 386 15.38 8.63 7.21
N GLN A 387 14.41 7.75 6.91
CA GLN A 387 13.76 6.92 7.92
C GLN A 387 14.55 5.65 8.25
N TYR A 388 15.15 5.01 7.24
CA TYR A 388 15.76 3.68 7.37
C TYR A 388 17.17 3.63 6.81
N GLY A 389 17.36 4.12 5.58
CA GLY A 389 18.55 3.82 4.78
C GLY A 389 19.86 4.19 5.46
N TRP A 390 19.93 5.33 6.13
CA TRP A 390 21.15 5.73 6.84
C TRP A 390 21.51 4.79 8.01
N SER A 391 20.50 4.26 8.71
CA SER A 391 20.69 3.34 9.84
C SER A 391 21.00 1.91 9.38
N GLU A 392 20.60 1.59 8.15
CA GLU A 392 20.94 0.34 7.46
C GLU A 392 22.31 0.40 6.77
N GLY A 393 22.99 1.55 6.81
CA GLY A 393 24.30 1.74 6.19
C GLY A 393 24.25 1.88 4.66
N ARG A 394 23.09 2.26 4.10
CA ARG A 394 22.95 2.53 2.66
C ARG A 394 23.53 3.90 2.34
N ASP A 395 24.17 4.03 1.19
CA ASP A 395 24.74 5.30 0.75
C ASP A 395 23.70 6.12 -0.03
N PRO A 396 23.52 7.42 0.28
CA PRO A 396 22.54 8.29 -0.39
C PRO A 396 22.98 8.70 -1.80
N SER A 397 24.27 8.61 -2.11
CA SER A 397 24.84 8.94 -3.41
C SER A 397 26.23 8.31 -3.56
N ALA A 398 26.79 8.35 -4.78
CA ALA A 398 28.14 7.86 -5.03
C ALA A 398 29.25 8.68 -4.34
N VAL A 399 28.92 9.87 -3.83
CA VAL A 399 29.88 10.81 -3.22
C VAL A 399 29.79 10.85 -1.69
N PHE A 400 28.86 10.11 -1.08
CA PHE A 400 28.65 10.10 0.36
C PHE A 400 28.65 8.66 0.89
N ASP A 401 29.74 8.26 1.55
CA ASP A 401 29.83 6.99 2.28
C ASP A 401 29.24 7.17 3.68
N THR A 402 28.05 6.59 3.91
CA THR A 402 27.35 6.62 5.20
C THR A 402 28.21 5.99 6.30
N ALA A 403 28.82 4.85 6.04
CA ALA A 403 29.59 4.10 7.04
C ALA A 403 30.96 4.76 7.28
N GLY A 404 31.63 5.18 6.22
CA GLY A 404 32.89 5.92 6.26
C GLY A 404 32.75 7.23 7.03
N TYR A 405 31.69 7.99 6.79
CA TYR A 405 31.43 9.23 7.52
C TYR A 405 31.22 8.99 9.02
N LEU A 406 30.44 7.99 9.41
CA LEU A 406 30.23 7.65 10.83
C LEU A 406 31.53 7.15 11.50
N LEU A 407 32.37 6.42 10.77
CA LEU A 407 33.67 5.96 11.26
C LEU A 407 34.64 7.12 11.50
N ALA A 408 34.67 8.09 10.57
CA ALA A 408 35.51 9.28 10.68
C ALA A 408 35.01 10.28 11.74
N ASN A 409 33.73 10.19 12.11
CA ASN A 409 33.05 11.11 13.03
C ASN A 409 32.40 10.38 14.21
N PRO A 410 33.19 9.88 15.18
CA PRO A 410 32.67 9.10 16.31
C PRO A 410 31.70 9.85 17.21
N ASP A 411 31.75 11.19 17.23
CA ASP A 411 30.79 12.05 17.92
C ASP A 411 29.39 11.95 17.31
N VAL A 412 29.29 11.94 15.98
CA VAL A 412 28.03 11.77 15.23
C VAL A 412 27.49 10.37 15.41
N ALA A 413 28.36 9.36 15.28
CA ALA A 413 28.00 7.97 15.49
C ALA A 413 27.51 7.72 16.93
N GLY A 414 28.22 8.26 17.93
CA GLY A 414 27.83 8.17 19.34
C GLY A 414 26.51 8.87 19.67
N ALA A 415 26.17 9.93 18.93
CA ALA A 415 24.90 10.64 19.07
C ALA A 415 23.73 9.95 18.34
N GLY A 416 23.99 8.97 17.47
CA GLY A 416 22.96 8.28 16.70
C GLY A 416 22.22 9.20 15.72
N VAL A 417 22.92 10.20 15.17
CA VAL A 417 22.34 11.19 14.25
C VAL A 417 22.52 10.72 12.81
N ASN A 418 21.53 10.96 11.95
CA ASN A 418 21.63 10.71 10.52
C ASN A 418 22.89 11.41 9.94
N PRO A 419 23.83 10.69 9.32
CA PRO A 419 25.12 11.21 8.88
C PRO A 419 24.99 12.26 7.79
N LEU A 420 24.13 12.06 6.79
CA LEU A 420 23.88 13.05 5.75
C LEU A 420 23.24 14.31 6.36
N ARG A 421 22.28 14.16 7.27
CA ARG A 421 21.71 15.31 8.00
C ARG A 421 22.78 16.11 8.73
N HIS A 422 23.65 15.43 9.48
CA HIS A 422 24.74 16.07 10.20
C HIS A 422 25.68 16.79 9.23
N TYR A 423 26.02 16.14 8.11
CA TYR A 423 26.91 16.74 7.13
C TYR A 423 26.34 18.01 6.51
N LEU A 424 25.08 17.98 6.11
CA LEU A 424 24.36 19.12 5.53
C LEU A 424 24.20 20.27 6.53
N GLU A 425 23.90 19.97 7.81
CA GLU A 425 23.70 21.01 8.83
C GLU A 425 25.01 21.58 9.41
N PHE A 426 26.03 20.74 9.58
CA PHE A 426 27.25 21.10 10.32
C PHE A 426 28.53 20.71 9.58
N GLY A 427 28.59 19.50 9.01
CA GLY A 427 29.82 18.94 8.45
C GLY A 427 30.46 19.79 7.36
N ILE A 428 29.66 20.42 6.48
CA ILE A 428 30.17 21.33 5.44
C ILE A 428 30.89 22.53 6.08
N ALA A 429 30.27 23.17 7.08
CA ALA A 429 30.84 24.34 7.74
C ALA A 429 32.06 23.98 8.63
N GLU A 430 32.07 22.77 9.19
CA GLU A 430 33.16 22.22 9.98
C GLU A 430 34.32 21.69 9.14
N GLY A 431 34.14 21.55 7.81
CA GLY A 431 35.13 20.98 6.91
C GLY A 431 35.34 19.47 7.09
N ARG A 432 34.30 18.75 7.51
CA ARG A 432 34.33 17.28 7.63
C ARG A 432 34.42 16.66 6.24
N GLU A 433 35.24 15.63 6.09
CA GLU A 433 35.43 14.94 4.82
C GLU A 433 34.30 13.90 4.57
N ILE A 434 33.91 13.76 3.31
CA ILE A 434 33.03 12.70 2.79
C ILE A 434 33.88 11.90 1.78
N ALA A 435 34.35 10.70 2.16
CA ALA A 435 35.05 9.76 1.28
C ALA A 435 35.24 8.40 1.94
#